data_AF-A0A098VSX8-F1
#
_entry.id   AF-A0A098VSX8-F1
#
_cell.length_a   1.000
_cell.length_b   1.000
_cell.length_c   1.000
_cell.angle_alpha   90.00
_cell.angle_beta   90.00
_cell.angle_gamma   90.00
#
_symmetry.space_group_name_H-M   'P 1'
#
loop_
_entity.id
_entity.type
_entity.pdbx_description
1 polymer ?
#
loop_
_entity_poly.entity_id
_entity_poly.type
_entity_poly.pdbx_seq_one_letter_code
_entity_poly.pdbx_strand_id
1 'polypeptide(L)'
;MPFFCTLASLVKLQLAEVLFAPFPPIDSLIRSINDLLMKIGILLPNSRKTEIEADHIGLLLMAAACYNPQQAISFWHRMDKAATGGLHEGLDRNKGGTIKQFLSTHPSHGKRSDNLEEKMPEAMKIWEMANCDEQTNAFWSRFKYNGRYGAW
;
A
#
# COMPACT_ATOMS: atom_id res chain seq x y z
N MET A 1 22.72 -68.55 -13.92
CA MET A 1 23.43 -68.42 -12.63
C MET A 1 24.61 -67.47 -12.83
N PRO A 2 24.97 -66.61 -11.86
CA PRO A 2 24.13 -65.61 -11.21
C PRO A 2 24.71 -64.19 -11.39
N PHE A 3 23.81 -63.23 -11.56
CA PHE A 3 24.05 -61.81 -11.36
C PHE A 3 24.04 -61.52 -9.86
N PHE A 4 25.17 -61.48 -9.17
CA PHE A 4 25.31 -60.78 -7.88
C PHE A 4 26.78 -60.50 -7.58
N CYS A 5 27.02 -59.39 -6.89
CA CYS A 5 28.25 -59.02 -6.19
C CYS A 5 29.28 -58.20 -6.99
N THR A 6 29.05 -56.88 -7.07
CA THR A 6 29.77 -55.95 -6.18
C THR A 6 29.06 -54.58 -6.23
N LEU A 7 28.13 -54.40 -5.29
CA LEU A 7 27.57 -53.11 -4.88
C LEU A 7 28.65 -52.26 -4.17
N ALA A 8 29.80 -52.02 -4.81
CA ALA A 8 30.95 -51.39 -4.17
C ALA A 8 31.11 -49.90 -4.48
N SER A 9 30.28 -49.29 -5.34
CA SER A 9 30.57 -47.92 -5.81
C SER A 9 29.44 -46.88 -5.73
N LEU A 10 28.24 -47.18 -5.21
CA LEU A 10 27.12 -46.23 -5.34
C LEU A 10 26.31 -45.91 -4.07
N VAL A 11 26.77 -46.25 -2.86
CA VAL A 11 26.03 -45.90 -1.61
C VAL A 11 26.86 -45.13 -0.57
N LYS A 12 28.16 -44.89 -0.79
CA LYS A 12 29.00 -44.13 0.15
C LYS A 12 29.02 -42.61 -0.05
N LEU A 13 28.10 -42.04 -0.83
CA LEU A 13 28.11 -40.61 -1.16
C LEU A 13 26.72 -39.98 -1.10
N GLN A 14 25.96 -40.24 -0.03
CA GLN A 14 24.78 -39.42 0.27
C GLN A 14 24.57 -39.09 1.76
N LEU A 15 25.56 -39.37 2.61
CA LEU A 15 25.48 -39.07 4.05
C LEU A 15 26.69 -38.29 4.61
N ALA A 16 27.63 -37.88 3.75
CA ALA A 16 28.82 -37.12 4.18
C ALA A 16 28.72 -35.60 3.98
N GLU A 17 27.66 -35.08 3.36
CA GLU A 17 27.47 -33.62 3.20
C GLU A 17 26.58 -32.99 4.28
N VAL A 18 25.81 -33.78 5.05
CA VAL A 18 24.95 -33.24 6.12
C VAL A 18 25.75 -32.93 7.39
N LEU A 19 26.90 -33.58 7.60
CA LEU A 19 27.75 -33.38 8.79
C LEU A 19 28.81 -32.27 8.64
N PHE A 20 29.03 -31.79 7.40
CA PHE A 20 29.99 -30.74 7.05
C PHE A 20 29.36 -29.65 6.16
N ALA A 21 28.03 -29.56 6.13
CA ALA A 21 27.40 -28.32 5.68
C ALA A 21 27.86 -27.25 6.67
N PRO A 22 28.53 -26.17 6.22
CA PRO A 22 28.85 -25.08 7.13
C PRO A 22 27.51 -24.65 7.73
N PHE A 23 27.38 -24.75 9.06
CA PHE A 23 26.37 -23.98 9.78
C PHE A 23 26.34 -22.61 9.10
N PRO A 24 25.15 -22.07 8.74
CA PRO A 24 25.09 -20.79 8.05
C PRO A 24 26.02 -19.85 8.81
N PRO A 25 27.07 -19.31 8.17
CA PRO A 25 28.13 -18.61 8.88
C PRO A 25 27.45 -17.59 9.78
N ILE A 26 27.83 -17.50 11.05
CA ILE A 26 27.13 -16.70 12.07
C ILE A 26 26.80 -15.28 11.54
N ASP A 27 27.62 -14.76 10.63
CA ASP A 27 27.42 -13.53 9.85
C ASP A 27 26.10 -13.45 9.05
N SER A 28 25.58 -14.52 8.45
CA SER A 28 24.29 -14.52 7.74
C SER A 28 23.11 -14.42 8.71
N LEU A 29 23.21 -15.06 9.87
CA LEU A 29 22.24 -14.93 10.95
C LEU A 29 22.27 -13.52 11.55
N ILE A 30 23.46 -12.98 11.84
CA ILE A 30 23.64 -11.60 12.34
C ILE A 30 23.06 -10.60 11.35
N ARG A 31 23.35 -10.73 10.04
CA ARG A 31 22.77 -9.86 9.01
C ARG A 31 21.24 -9.92 8.98
N SER A 32 20.66 -11.12 9.06
CA SER A 32 19.21 -11.30 9.03
C SER A 32 18.51 -10.70 10.25
N ILE A 33 19.12 -10.85 11.44
CA ILE A 33 18.61 -10.24 12.68
C ILE A 33 18.75 -8.72 12.62
N ASN A 34 19.89 -8.19 12.16
CA ASN A 34 20.11 -6.75 12.01
C ASN A 34 19.10 -6.15 11.02
N ASP A 35 18.86 -6.80 9.87
CA ASP A 35 17.87 -6.34 8.90
C ASP A 35 16.45 -6.30 9.49
N LEU A 36 16.08 -7.31 10.27
CA LEU A 36 14.79 -7.34 10.96
C LEU A 36 14.68 -6.22 12.00
N LEU A 37 15.74 -6.03 12.80
CA LEU A 37 15.81 -4.96 13.81
C LEU A 37 15.73 -3.58 13.17
N MET A 38 16.43 -3.36 12.06
CA MET A 38 16.36 -2.09 11.31
C MET A 38 14.98 -1.88 10.70
N LYS A 39 14.37 -2.93 10.14
CA LYS A 39 13.00 -2.88 9.61
C LYS A 39 12.00 -2.50 10.68
N ILE A 40 12.06 -3.13 11.86
CA ILE A 40 11.09 -2.91 12.95
C ILE A 40 11.39 -1.62 13.72
N GLY A 41 12.66 -1.30 13.95
CA GLY A 41 13.07 -0.21 14.83
C GLY A 41 13.14 1.15 14.15
N ILE A 42 13.46 1.21 12.86
CA ILE A 42 13.71 2.47 12.15
C ILE A 42 12.80 2.61 10.94
N LEU A 43 12.76 1.63 10.04
CA LEU A 43 12.05 1.78 8.77
C LEU A 43 10.52 1.77 8.94
N LEU A 44 9.96 0.78 9.65
CA LEU A 44 8.51 0.66 9.85
C LEU A 44 7.91 1.84 10.64
N PRO A 45 8.48 2.29 11.77
CA PRO A 45 7.93 3.42 12.51
C PRO A 45 8.01 4.73 11.73
N ASN A 46 9.12 4.95 11.00
CA ASN A 46 9.27 6.14 10.18
C ASN A 46 8.30 6.15 9.00
N SER A 47 8.17 5.02 8.30
CA SER A 47 7.22 4.85 7.19
C SER A 47 5.77 5.06 7.63
N ARG A 48 5.36 4.58 8.81
CA ARG A 48 3.99 4.83 9.32
C ARG A 48 3.71 6.30 9.58
N LYS A 49 4.68 7.04 10.12
CA LYS A 49 4.50 8.49 10.36
C LYS A 49 4.34 9.26 9.05
N THR A 50 5.13 8.92 8.03
CA THR A 50 5.04 9.58 6.72
C THR A 50 3.71 9.31 6.03
N GLU A 51 3.15 8.10 6.16
CA GLU A 51 1.82 7.80 5.61
C GLU A 51 0.70 8.58 6.31
N ILE A 52 0.78 8.73 7.64
CA ILE A 52 -0.21 9.49 8.42
C ILE A 52 -0.17 10.97 8.06
N GLU A 53 1.04 11.54 7.92
CA GLU A 53 1.21 12.93 7.49
C GLU A 53 0.69 13.15 6.07
N ALA A 54 1.02 12.23 5.15
CA ALA A 54 0.53 12.27 3.78
C ALA A 54 -1.00 12.18 3.71
N ASP A 55 -1.63 11.33 4.53
CA ASP A 55 -3.09 11.23 4.61
C ASP A 55 -3.73 12.52 5.13
N HIS A 56 -3.15 13.12 6.16
CA HIS A 56 -3.65 14.36 6.74
C HIS A 56 -3.57 15.50 5.73
N ILE A 57 -2.40 15.73 5.13
CA ILE A 57 -2.22 16.76 4.10
C ILE A 57 -3.13 16.48 2.90
N GLY A 58 -3.22 15.23 2.45
CA GLY A 58 -4.11 14.81 1.37
C GLY A 58 -5.57 15.14 1.66
N LEU A 59 -6.03 14.91 2.89
CA LEU A 59 -7.40 15.22 3.32
C LEU A 59 -7.68 16.74 3.28
N LEU A 60 -6.73 17.57 3.72
CA LEU A 60 -6.86 19.03 3.65
C LEU A 60 -6.83 19.53 2.20
N LEU A 61 -5.98 18.93 1.34
CA LEU A 61 -5.92 19.25 -0.08
C LEU A 61 -7.22 18.86 -0.80
N MET A 62 -7.82 17.72 -0.47
CA MET A 62 -9.13 17.32 -0.99
C MET A 62 -10.20 18.35 -0.64
N ALA A 63 -10.24 18.77 0.63
CA ALA A 63 -11.16 19.80 1.11
C ALA A 63 -10.98 21.13 0.37
N ALA A 64 -9.74 21.60 0.25
CA ALA A 64 -9.40 22.84 -0.45
C ALA A 64 -9.69 22.78 -1.96
N ALA A 65 -9.56 21.61 -2.57
CA ALA A 65 -9.87 21.36 -3.98
C ALA A 65 -11.35 21.04 -4.24
N CYS A 66 -12.22 21.25 -3.25
CA CYS A 66 -13.66 21.03 -3.36
C CYS A 66 -14.12 19.58 -3.59
N TYR A 67 -13.29 18.62 -3.20
CA TYR A 67 -13.71 17.22 -3.05
C TYR A 67 -14.26 16.99 -1.65
N ASN A 68 -15.37 16.25 -1.54
CA ASN A 68 -15.96 15.89 -0.25
C ASN A 68 -14.96 15.05 0.58
N PRO A 69 -14.43 15.57 1.71
CA PRO A 69 -13.40 14.88 2.50
C PRO A 69 -13.88 13.55 3.10
N GLN A 70 -15.19 13.40 3.35
CA GLN A 70 -15.77 12.18 3.92
C GLN A 70 -15.60 10.96 3.00
N GLN A 71 -15.42 11.18 1.70
CA GLN A 71 -15.16 10.10 0.75
C GLN A 71 -13.79 9.44 0.95
N ALA A 72 -12.85 10.09 1.65
CA ALA A 72 -11.54 9.54 1.97
C ALA A 72 -11.64 8.29 2.85
N ILE A 73 -12.54 8.27 3.84
CA ILE A 73 -12.76 7.11 4.72
C ILE A 73 -13.25 5.91 3.89
N SER A 74 -14.26 6.15 3.06
CA SER A 74 -14.82 5.12 2.17
C SER A 74 -13.78 4.58 1.17
N PHE A 75 -12.89 5.44 0.68
CA PHE A 75 -11.78 5.04 -0.17
C PHE A 75 -10.82 4.10 0.57
N TRP A 76 -10.38 4.47 1.76
CA TRP A 76 -9.44 3.65 2.54
C TRP A 76 -10.03 2.33 3.01
N HIS A 77 -11.34 2.27 3.32
CA HIS A 77 -12.02 0.99 3.56
C HIS A 77 -11.97 0.04 2.35
N ARG A 78 -12.06 0.57 1.12
CA ARG A 78 -11.89 -0.26 -0.08
C ARG A 78 -10.43 -0.71 -0.25
N MET A 79 -9.48 0.15 0.08
CA MET A 79 -8.05 -0.18 0.04
C MET A 79 -7.68 -1.28 1.06
N ASP A 80 -8.22 -1.23 2.27
CA ASP A 80 -8.03 -2.29 3.28
C ASP A 80 -8.60 -3.64 2.81
N LYS A 81 -9.81 -3.63 2.23
CA LYS A 81 -10.39 -4.83 1.61
C LYS A 81 -9.54 -5.34 0.44
N ALA A 82 -8.86 -4.45 -0.27
CA ALA A 82 -7.94 -4.84 -1.35
C ALA A 82 -6.69 -5.52 -0.82
N ALA A 83 -6.14 -4.96 0.27
CA ALA A 83 -4.93 -5.45 0.91
C ALA A 83 -5.10 -6.88 1.47
N THR A 84 -6.29 -7.20 1.97
CA THR A 84 -6.62 -8.54 2.49
C THR A 84 -7.00 -9.57 1.42
N GLY A 85 -6.92 -9.20 0.14
CA GLY A 85 -7.23 -10.09 -1.00
C GLY A 85 -8.71 -10.20 -1.33
N GLY A 86 -9.58 -9.40 -0.69
CA GLY A 86 -11.04 -9.44 -0.89
C GLY A 86 -11.54 -8.84 -2.21
N LEU A 87 -10.69 -8.13 -2.97
CA LEU A 87 -11.04 -7.49 -4.24
C LEU A 87 -10.79 -8.36 -5.48
N HIS A 88 -10.96 -9.69 -5.36
CA HIS A 88 -10.85 -10.62 -6.49
C HIS A 88 -12.12 -10.70 -7.35
N GLU A 89 -13.24 -10.12 -6.92
CA GLU A 89 -14.52 -10.19 -7.63
C GLU A 89 -14.99 -8.78 -8.04
N GLY A 90 -14.75 -8.41 -9.31
CA GLY A 90 -15.33 -7.21 -9.92
C GLY A 90 -14.36 -6.06 -10.28
N LEU A 91 -13.08 -6.14 -9.90
CA LEU A 91 -12.06 -5.20 -10.38
C LEU A 91 -11.36 -5.78 -11.61
N ASP A 92 -11.23 -4.98 -12.69
CA ASP A 92 -10.45 -5.35 -13.88
C ASP A 92 -9.11 -5.99 -13.47
N ARG A 93 -8.76 -7.14 -14.06
CA ARG A 93 -7.54 -7.90 -13.76
C ARG A 93 -6.28 -7.03 -13.89
N ASN A 94 -6.33 -6.00 -14.73
CA ASN A 94 -5.25 -5.02 -14.88
C ASN A 94 -5.18 -4.02 -13.71
N LYS A 95 -6.31 -3.66 -13.09
CA LYS A 95 -6.38 -2.76 -11.92
C LYS A 95 -5.99 -3.44 -10.61
N GLY A 96 -6.23 -4.75 -10.50
CA GLY A 96 -5.77 -5.54 -9.36
C GLY A 96 -4.24 -5.57 -9.21
N GLY A 97 -3.50 -5.52 -10.32
CA GLY A 97 -2.04 -5.38 -10.33
C GLY A 97 -1.56 -4.02 -9.81
N THR A 98 -2.22 -2.94 -10.23
CA THR A 98 -1.89 -1.57 -9.82
C THR A 98 -2.06 -1.34 -8.32
N ILE A 99 -3.13 -1.87 -7.72
CA ILE A 99 -3.37 -1.74 -6.27
C ILE A 99 -2.34 -2.53 -5.47
N LYS A 100 -1.96 -3.75 -5.92
CA LYS A 100 -0.90 -4.53 -5.26
C LYS A 100 0.45 -3.83 -5.31
N GLN A 101 0.77 -3.14 -6.39
CA GLN A 101 1.99 -2.35 -6.52
C GLN A 101 1.95 -1.05 -5.68
N PHE A 102 0.79 -0.43 -5.54
CA PHE A 102 0.64 0.71 -4.64
C PHE A 102 0.81 0.29 -3.17
N LEU A 103 0.17 -0.81 -2.76
CA LEU A 103 0.25 -1.33 -1.40
C LEU A 103 1.63 -1.90 -1.03
N SER A 104 2.48 -2.21 -2.02
CA SER A 104 3.85 -2.66 -1.74
C SER A 104 4.77 -1.50 -1.31
N THR A 105 4.51 -0.27 -1.76
CA THR A 105 5.24 0.93 -1.33
C THR A 105 4.51 1.72 -0.24
N HIS A 106 3.17 1.65 -0.21
CA HIS A 106 2.29 2.31 0.76
C HIS A 106 1.42 1.27 1.47
N PRO A 107 1.95 0.58 2.50
CA PRO A 107 1.19 -0.45 3.19
C PRO A 107 -0.01 0.17 3.90
N SER A 108 -1.19 -0.43 3.72
CA SER A 108 -2.34 -0.05 4.52
C SER A 108 -2.15 -0.57 5.94
N HIS A 109 -1.79 0.30 6.87
CA HIS A 109 -1.85 -0.02 8.29
C HIS A 109 -3.31 0.16 8.77
N GLY A 110 -3.84 -0.82 9.50
CA GLY A 110 -5.28 -0.92 9.86
C GLY A 110 -5.83 0.14 10.81
N LYS A 111 -5.27 1.36 10.80
CA LYS A 111 -5.74 2.55 11.52
C LYS A 111 -5.77 3.81 10.63
N ARG A 112 -5.67 3.69 9.30
CA ARG A 112 -5.74 4.85 8.39
C ARG A 112 -7.11 5.54 8.45
N SER A 113 -8.18 4.75 8.41
CA SER A 113 -9.55 5.26 8.58
C SER A 113 -9.71 6.03 9.89
N ASP A 114 -9.22 5.48 10.98
CA ASP A 114 -9.39 6.05 12.32
C ASP A 114 -8.67 7.40 12.44
N ASN A 115 -7.45 7.49 11.87
CA ASN A 115 -6.72 8.76 11.82
C ASN A 115 -7.43 9.80 10.95
N LEU A 116 -8.02 9.38 9.83
CA LEU A 116 -8.79 10.28 8.96
C LEU A 116 -10.08 10.76 9.62
N GLU A 117 -10.75 9.89 10.39
CA GLU A 117 -11.90 10.25 11.21
C GLU A 117 -11.54 11.32 12.23
N GLU A 118 -10.39 11.18 12.91
CA GLU A 118 -9.89 12.17 13.87
C GLU A 118 -9.64 13.54 13.22
N LYS A 119 -9.09 13.56 11.99
CA LYS A 119 -8.80 14.80 11.25
C LYS A 119 -9.98 15.36 10.46
N MET A 120 -11.09 14.62 10.36
CA MET A 120 -12.25 15.00 9.57
C MET A 120 -12.83 16.39 9.93
N PRO A 121 -12.96 16.78 11.22
CA PRO A 121 -13.52 18.09 11.56
C PRO A 121 -12.71 19.26 10.99
N GLU A 122 -11.38 19.13 10.94
CA GLU A 122 -10.51 20.15 10.35
C GLU A 122 -10.72 20.27 8.84
N ALA A 123 -10.76 19.12 8.15
CA ALA A 123 -10.97 19.10 6.70
C ALA A 123 -12.36 19.63 6.32
N MET A 124 -13.40 19.30 7.09
CA MET A 124 -14.75 19.82 6.88
C MET A 124 -14.79 21.35 7.00
N LYS A 125 -14.08 21.92 7.97
CA LYS A 125 -13.96 23.37 8.12
C LYS A 125 -13.31 24.03 6.89
N ILE A 126 -12.25 23.43 6.34
CA ILE A 126 -11.60 23.93 5.12
C ILE A 126 -12.56 23.82 3.93
N TRP A 127 -13.28 22.69 3.82
CA TRP A 127 -14.21 22.46 2.73
C TRP A 127 -15.36 23.47 2.73
N GLU A 128 -15.90 23.80 3.90
CA GLU A 128 -16.89 24.86 4.09
C GLU A 128 -16.33 26.25 3.73
N MET A 129 -15.10 26.55 4.16
CA MET A 129 -14.43 27.82 3.86
C MET A 129 -14.07 27.99 2.38
N ALA A 130 -13.83 26.90 1.64
CA ALA A 130 -13.47 26.93 0.23
C ALA A 130 -14.62 27.42 -0.67
N ASN A 131 -15.84 27.55 -0.14
CA ASN A 131 -17.05 28.01 -0.83
C ASN A 131 -17.26 27.29 -2.17
N CYS A 132 -17.18 25.96 -2.13
CA CYS A 132 -17.12 25.11 -3.32
C CYS A 132 -18.34 25.20 -4.24
N ASP A 133 -19.50 25.55 -3.69
CA ASP A 133 -20.69 25.82 -4.49
C ASP A 133 -20.51 27.07 -5.35
N GLU A 134 -19.88 28.11 -4.84
CA GLU A 134 -19.62 29.34 -5.61
C GLU A 134 -18.59 29.08 -6.71
N GLN A 135 -17.46 28.44 -6.38
CA GLN A 135 -16.41 28.17 -7.37
C GLN A 135 -16.89 27.29 -8.52
N THR A 136 -17.60 26.20 -8.21
CA THR A 136 -18.09 25.28 -9.24
C THR A 136 -19.18 25.94 -10.09
N ASN A 137 -20.12 26.68 -9.48
CA ASN A 137 -21.15 27.40 -10.22
C ASN A 137 -20.56 28.54 -11.08
N ALA A 138 -19.53 29.24 -10.60
CA ALA A 138 -18.82 30.25 -11.40
C ALA A 138 -18.14 29.62 -12.63
N PHE A 139 -17.47 28.48 -12.47
CA PHE A 139 -16.87 27.75 -13.58
C PHE A 139 -17.94 27.27 -14.59
N TRP A 140 -18.98 26.58 -14.11
CA TRP A 140 -20.02 26.02 -14.98
C TRP A 140 -20.88 27.10 -15.64
N SER A 141 -21.15 28.21 -14.97
CA SER A 141 -21.85 29.35 -15.58
C SER A 141 -21.02 29.98 -16.69
N ARG A 142 -19.70 30.13 -16.50
CA ARG A 142 -18.78 30.60 -17.55
C ARG A 142 -18.73 29.65 -18.73
N PHE A 143 -18.67 28.34 -18.48
CA PHE A 143 -18.70 27.32 -19.52
C PHE A 143 -20.01 27.35 -20.33
N LYS A 144 -21.17 27.40 -19.66
CA LYS A 144 -22.48 27.51 -20.31
C LYS A 144 -22.64 28.81 -21.10
N TYR A 145 -22.13 29.92 -20.57
CA TYR A 145 -22.18 31.22 -21.25
C TYR A 145 -21.32 31.23 -22.52
N ASN A 146 -20.06 30.77 -22.43
CA ASN A 146 -19.16 30.72 -23.58
C ASN A 146 -19.54 29.62 -24.58
N GLY A 147 -20.07 28.48 -24.12
CA GLY A 147 -20.56 27.39 -24.97
C GLY A 147 -21.80 27.73 -25.79
N ARG A 148 -22.57 28.78 -25.41
CA ARG A 148 -23.65 29.32 -26.26
C ARG A 148 -23.13 30.15 -27.45
N TYR A 149 -21.86 30.56 -27.44
CA TYR A 149 -21.25 31.37 -28.51
C TYR A 149 -20.06 30.69 -29.19
N GLY A 150 -19.60 29.53 -28.70
CA GLY A 150 -18.52 28.75 -29.29
C GLY A 150 -18.78 27.27 -29.13
N ALA A 151 -19.35 26.68 -30.18
CA ALA A 151 -19.39 25.23 -30.35
C ALA A 151 -18.03 24.75 -30.86
N TRP A 152 -17.48 23.74 -30.20
CA TRP A 152 -16.54 22.77 -30.79
C TRP A 152 -17.29 21.45 -30.95
#